data_AF-A0A819XM50-F1
#
_entry.id   AF-A0A819XM50-F1
#
_cell.length_a   1.000
_cell.length_b   1.000
_cell.length_c   1.000
_cell.angle_alpha   90.00
_cell.angle_beta   90.00
_cell.angle_gamma   90.00
#
_symmetry.space_group_name_H-M   'P 1'
#
loop_
_entity.id
_entity.type
_entity.pdbx_description
1 polymer ?
#
loop_
_entity_poly.entity_id
_entity_poly.type
_entity_poly.pdbx_seq_one_letter_code
_entity_poly.pdbx_strand_id
1 'polypeptide(L)'
;MFPLWAFGSDTNRMRAKHLGQMATRLYILLLMISFTIVALYTIVQPQLITKTFSNPSFNLYNNLMQKHETTLQCSCSSISSTYNHYVEITPIFHQ
;
A
#
# COMPACT_ATOMS: atom_id res chain seq x y z
N MET A 1 -24.47 -26.74 2.15
CA MET A 1 -25.56 -27.46 2.84
C MET A 1 -24.91 -28.26 3.95
N PHE A 2 -25.13 -27.91 5.22
CA PHE A 2 -24.44 -28.56 6.34
C PHE A 2 -24.93 -30.01 6.50
N PRO A 3 -24.02 -30.99 6.65
CA PRO A 3 -24.41 -32.38 6.74
C PRO A 3 -25.07 -32.71 8.08
N LEU A 4 -26.00 -33.67 8.07
CA LEU A 4 -26.85 -34.00 9.23
C LEU A 4 -26.03 -34.48 10.45
N TRP A 5 -24.90 -35.14 10.23
CA TRP A 5 -24.02 -35.64 11.28
C TRP A 5 -23.39 -34.52 12.12
N ALA A 6 -23.36 -33.28 11.61
CA ALA A 6 -22.82 -32.13 12.34
C ALA A 6 -23.75 -31.64 13.49
N PHE A 7 -25.00 -32.10 13.55
CA PHE A 7 -26.01 -31.58 14.49
C PHE A 7 -26.31 -32.50 15.70
N GLY A 8 -25.58 -33.60 15.87
CA GLY A 8 -25.76 -34.53 17.01
C GLY A 8 -27.00 -35.41 16.88
N SER A 9 -26.89 -36.67 17.30
CA SER A 9 -27.88 -37.74 17.01
C SER A 9 -29.26 -37.55 17.67
N ASP A 10 -29.37 -36.65 18.65
CA ASP A 10 -30.58 -36.45 19.48
C ASP A 10 -31.36 -35.17 19.14
N THR A 11 -31.07 -34.54 18.00
CA THR A 11 -31.74 -33.30 17.61
C THR A 11 -32.96 -33.54 16.71
N ASN A 12 -34.09 -32.92 17.09
CA ASN A 12 -35.31 -32.91 16.29
C ASN A 12 -35.04 -32.48 14.83
N ARG A 13 -35.50 -33.28 13.86
CA ARG A 13 -35.26 -33.08 12.41
C ARG A 13 -35.61 -31.67 11.92
N MET A 14 -36.68 -31.10 12.45
CA MET A 14 -37.11 -29.72 12.17
C MET A 14 -36.08 -28.69 12.65
N ARG A 15 -35.56 -28.87 13.87
CA ARG A 15 -34.58 -27.98 14.50
C ARG A 15 -33.23 -28.04 13.77
N ALA A 16 -32.79 -29.24 13.38
CA ALA A 16 -31.59 -29.42 12.56
C ALA A 16 -31.71 -28.70 11.20
N LYS A 17 -32.88 -28.78 10.53
CA LYS A 17 -33.13 -28.06 9.27
C LYS A 17 -33.06 -26.54 9.46
N HIS A 18 -33.69 -26.01 10.50
CA HIS A 18 -33.66 -24.57 10.80
C HIS A 18 -32.24 -24.07 11.14
N LEU A 19 -31.49 -24.83 11.96
CA LEU A 19 -30.10 -24.51 12.28
C LEU A 19 -29.20 -24.51 11.04
N GLY A 20 -29.35 -25.51 10.16
CA GLY A 20 -28.60 -25.56 8.90
C GLY A 20 -28.90 -24.38 7.97
N GLN A 21 -30.17 -23.95 7.90
CA GLN A 21 -30.56 -22.76 7.12
C GLN A 21 -29.98 -21.47 7.72
N MET A 22 -30.05 -21.29 9.04
CA MET A 22 -29.49 -20.12 9.73
C MET A 22 -27.96 -20.08 9.62
N ALA A 23 -27.28 -21.20 9.81
CA ALA A 23 -25.84 -21.29 9.65
C ALA A 23 -25.39 -20.95 8.23
N THR A 24 -26.16 -21.38 7.22
CA THR A 24 -25.84 -21.07 5.81
C THR A 24 -26.03 -19.59 5.51
N ARG A 25 -27.12 -18.98 6.01
CA ARG A 25 -27.35 -17.53 5.90
C ARG A 25 -26.24 -16.75 6.59
N LEU A 26 -25.88 -17.12 7.82
CA LEU A 26 -24.77 -16.51 8.56
C LEU A 26 -23.45 -16.65 7.81
N TYR A 27 -23.14 -17.83 7.28
CA TYR A 27 -21.93 -18.06 6.49
C TYR A 27 -21.87 -17.15 5.27
N ILE A 28 -22.96 -17.06 4.51
CA ILE A 28 -23.02 -16.18 3.32
C ILE A 28 -22.84 -14.71 3.72
N LEU A 29 -23.50 -14.27 4.80
CA LEU A 29 -23.34 -12.89 5.30
C LEU A 29 -21.89 -12.60 5.70
N LEU A 30 -21.27 -13.50 6.46
CA LEU A 30 -19.85 -13.36 6.85
C LEU A 30 -18.92 -13.37 5.65
N LEU A 31 -19.19 -14.23 4.65
CA LEU A 31 -18.43 -14.29 3.42
C LEU A 31 -18.51 -12.96 2.64
N MET A 32 -19.72 -12.41 2.49
CA MET A 32 -19.91 -11.11 1.84
C MET A 32 -19.22 -9.97 2.59
N ILE A 33 -19.28 -9.96 3.92
CA ILE A 33 -18.57 -8.99 4.76
C ILE A 33 -17.06 -9.14 4.54
N SER A 34 -16.53 -10.35 4.52
CA SER A 34 -15.09 -10.59 4.31
C SER A 34 -14.61 -10.06 2.96
N PHE A 35 -15.35 -10.33 1.87
CA PHE A 35 -15.02 -9.78 0.56
C PHE A 35 -15.10 -8.26 0.53
N THR A 36 -16.10 -7.68 1.20
CA THR A 36 -16.24 -6.22 1.31
C THR A 36 -15.04 -5.60 2.02
N ILE A 37 -14.57 -6.20 3.12
CA ILE A 37 -13.37 -5.74 3.84
C ILE A 37 -12.14 -5.78 2.93
N VAL A 38 -11.92 -6.88 2.21
CA VAL A 38 -10.77 -7.03 1.30
C VAL A 38 -10.84 -6.03 0.15
N ALA A 39 -12.02 -5.84 -0.44
CA ALA A 39 -12.23 -4.86 -1.51
C ALA A 39 -11.94 -3.44 -1.02
N LEU A 40 -12.49 -3.06 0.15
CA LEU A 40 -12.23 -1.76 0.76
C LEU A 40 -10.74 -1.58 1.08
N TYR A 41 -10.08 -2.59 1.64
CA TYR A 41 -8.65 -2.54 1.90
C TYR A 41 -7.86 -2.29 0.61
N THR A 42 -8.21 -2.96 -0.48
CA THR A 42 -7.53 -2.81 -1.78
C THR A 42 -7.76 -1.42 -2.38
N ILE A 43 -8.95 -0.83 -2.19
CA ILE A 43 -9.28 0.52 -2.68
C ILE A 43 -8.63 1.61 -1.81
N VAL A 44 -8.70 1.44 -0.49
CA VAL A 44 -8.24 2.43 0.49
C VAL A 44 -6.73 2.41 0.63
N GLN A 45 -6.07 1.26 0.40
CA GLN A 45 -4.62 1.19 0.22
C GLN A 45 -4.23 2.21 -0.84
N PRO A 46 -3.67 3.37 -0.43
CA PRO A 46 -3.23 4.34 -1.39
C PRO A 46 -2.13 3.63 -2.15
N GLN A 47 -2.34 3.42 -3.45
CA GLN A 47 -1.29 2.95 -4.33
C GLN A 47 -0.06 3.77 -3.96
N LEU A 48 0.99 3.13 -3.46
CA LEU A 48 2.27 3.76 -3.16
C LEU A 48 2.88 4.16 -4.51
N ILE A 49 2.29 5.17 -5.14
CA ILE A 49 2.72 5.67 -6.44
C ILE A 49 3.91 6.55 -6.13
N THR A 50 5.10 5.99 -6.33
CA THR A 50 6.33 6.76 -6.33
C THR A 50 6.26 7.78 -7.46
N LYS A 51 6.07 9.05 -7.10
CA LYS A 51 6.07 10.16 -8.05
C LYS A 51 7.51 10.55 -8.34
N THR A 52 7.94 10.39 -9.59
CA THR A 52 9.28 10.77 -10.04
C THR A 52 9.25 12.19 -10.60
N PHE A 53 10.08 13.08 -10.07
CA PHE A 53 10.24 14.45 -10.57
C PHE A 53 11.62 14.59 -11.22
N SER A 54 11.65 14.81 -12.54
CA SER A 54 12.89 15.08 -13.27
C SER A 54 13.24 16.56 -13.14
N ASN A 55 14.41 16.89 -12.59
CA ASN A 55 14.91 18.26 -12.40
C ASN A 55 13.90 19.19 -11.68
N PRO A 56 13.51 18.89 -10.42
CA PRO A 56 12.62 19.76 -9.66
C PRO A 56 13.25 21.14 -9.42
N SER A 57 12.43 22.19 -9.37
CA SER A 57 12.91 23.50 -8.91
C SER A 57 13.32 23.43 -7.44
N PHE A 58 14.25 24.31 -7.01
CA PHE A 58 14.74 24.32 -5.63
C PHE A 58 13.60 24.50 -4.60
N ASN A 59 12.61 25.35 -4.93
CA ASN A 59 11.45 25.56 -4.07
C ASN A 59 10.58 24.29 -3.96
N LEU A 60 10.35 23.59 -5.08
CA LEU A 60 9.61 22.33 -5.09
C LEU A 60 10.32 21.25 -4.26
N TYR A 61 11.64 21.13 -4.41
CA TYR A 61 12.45 20.23 -3.60
C TYR A 61 12.30 20.53 -2.10
N ASN A 62 12.41 21.79 -1.71
CA ASN A 62 12.31 22.19 -0.30
C ASN A 62 10.92 21.90 0.27
N ASN A 63 9.86 22.11 -0.52
CA ASN A 63 8.48 21.78 -0.10
C ASN A 63 8.28 20.27 0.09
N LEU A 64 8.85 19.46 -0.80
CA LEU A 64 8.77 18.01 -0.73
C LEU A 64 9.61 17.46 0.44
N MET A 65 10.80 18.00 0.67
CA MET A 65 11.64 17.65 1.81
C MET A 65 10.93 17.94 3.14
N GLN A 66 10.26 19.09 3.26
CA GLN A 66 9.50 19.43 4.46
C GLN A 66 8.30 18.50 4.71
N LYS A 67 7.66 17.99 3.65
CA LYS A 67 6.45 17.15 3.76
C LYS A 67 6.71 15.65 3.81
N HIS A 68 7.82 15.20 3.22
CA HIS A 68 8.10 13.79 2.94
C HIS A 68 9.54 13.41 3.30
N GLU A 69 10.13 14.04 4.32
CA GLU A 69 11.53 13.88 4.73
C GLU A 69 12.00 12.41 4.78
N THR A 70 11.16 11.52 5.33
CA THR A 70 11.51 10.10 5.53
C THR A 70 11.26 9.21 4.31
N THR A 71 10.49 9.66 3.32
CA THR A 71 10.11 8.87 2.14
C THR A 71 10.63 9.45 0.82
N LEU A 72 11.21 10.65 0.85
CA LEU A 72 11.84 11.29 -0.31
C LEU A 72 13.17 10.59 -0.64
N GLN A 73 13.26 9.99 -1.82
CA GLN A 73 14.53 9.46 -2.35
C GLN A 73 15.03 10.35 -3.49
N CYS A 74 16.28 10.80 -3.39
CA CYS A 74 16.98 11.50 -4.45
C CYS A 74 17.85 10.50 -5.23
N SER A 75 17.40 10.13 -6.44
CA SER A 75 18.23 9.35 -7.35
C SER A 75 19.26 10.28 -8.02
N CYS A 76 20.52 10.20 -7.59
CA CYS A 76 21.60 10.93 -8.25
C CYS A 76 21.85 10.31 -9.64
N SER A 77 21.81 11.13 -10.69
CA SER A 77 22.13 10.68 -12.06
C SER A 77 23.62 10.40 -12.25
N SER A 78 24.47 11.02 -11.43
CA SER A 78 25.94 10.87 -11.46
C SER A 78 26.46 10.80 -10.03
N ILE A 79 27.37 9.85 -9.75
CA ILE A 79 27.99 9.63 -8.43
C ILE A 79 29.01 10.74 -8.10
N SER A 80 29.51 11.45 -9.12
CA SER A 80 30.43 12.58 -8.96
C SER A 80 30.12 13.66 -9.99
N SER A 81 30.02 14.91 -9.54
CA SER A 81 30.05 16.07 -10.44
C SER A 81 31.49 16.34 -10.88
N THR A 82 31.73 16.48 -12.18
CA THR A 82 33.02 16.93 -12.69
C THR A 82 33.25 18.39 -12.28
N TYR A 83 34.31 18.65 -11.50
CA TYR A 83 34.63 19.97 -10.94
C TYR A 83 34.71 21.09 -12.00
N ASN A 84 35.11 20.77 -13.24
CA ASN A 84 35.19 21.72 -14.36
C ASN A 84 33.89 22.46 -14.69
N HIS A 85 32.72 21.97 -14.27
CA HIS A 85 31.45 22.65 -14.51
C HIS A 85 31.04 23.65 -13.42
N TYR A 86 31.68 23.59 -12.25
CA TYR A 86 31.28 24.38 -11.08
C TYR A 86 32.44 25.22 -10.51
N VAL A 87 33.68 24.86 -10.80
CA VAL A 87 34.88 25.54 -10.29
C VAL A 87 35.81 25.80 -11.46
N GLU A 88 35.97 27.08 -11.82
CA GLU A 88 36.99 27.54 -12.75
C GLU A 88 38.25 27.87 -11.94
N ILE A 89 39.31 27.06 -12.10
CA ILE A 89 40.61 27.31 -11.47
C ILE A 89 41.50 27.98 -12.52
N THR A 90 41.75 29.28 -12.37
CA THR A 90 42.71 30.03 -13.17
C THR A 90 44.04 30.14 -12.40
N PRO A 91 45.04 29.29 -12.69
CA PRO A 91 46.32 29.35 -11.99
C PRO A 91 47.06 30.64 -12.38
N ILE A 92 47.40 31.44 -11.38
CA ILE A 92 48.29 32.60 -11.54
C ILE A 92 49.69 32.14 -11.16
N PHE A 93 50.56 31.99 -12.16
CA PHE A 93 51.97 31.67 -11.91
C PHE A 93 52.72 32.96 -11.57
N HIS A 94 53.32 33.01 -10.39
CA HIS A 94 54.31 34.03 -10.04
C HIS A 94 55.71 33.52 -10.38
N GLN A 95 56.46 34.35 -11.11
CA GLN A 95 57.87 34.11 -11.50
C GLN A 95 58.82 34.28 -10.30
#